data_AF-A0A1B1N1Q5-F1
#
_entry.id   AF-A0A1B1N1Q5-F1
#
_cell.length_a   1.000
_cell.length_b   1.000
_cell.length_c   1.000
_cell.angle_alpha   90.00
_cell.angle_beta   90.00
_cell.angle_gamma   90.00
#
_symmetry.space_group_name_H-M   'P 1'
#
loop_
_entity.id
_entity.type
_entity.pdbx_description
1 polymer ?
#
loop_
_entity_poly.entity_id
_entity_poly.type
_entity_poly.pdbx_seq_one_letter_code
_entity_poly.pdbx_strand_id
1 'polypeptide(L)'
;MKITNLAILFVCIFIPFMLVLDFHTRDQENVLQLEDQYSAALRTAVQDAGSVLNINELQEYEAAYQSSKYFKVNKELALDTFFRTLYLNFGVENDPIGQGTLASYIPVIGITDYDGYYIYTTAEYQDNGGQTIAKPMWRPKKPYAFADNNGNVINFTLDSYVHAYDAVRHEWVEGFRADLAGKTSISLLNDPESFEQQRRSTIVSSIQEDVAYFINAYNDYATHYGISYTFKLPQISQEEWTNTIDDIGIMAFIQGLPIGDQTYNNYAFGGGRLIKKTNIIGAIDPSTGFKYAYRSTCSFPYTPEEIFDSPKEAAAAGYYPKECVNGR
;
A
#
# COMPACT_ATOMS: atom_id res chain seq x y z
N MET A 1 -6.83 66.71 16.70
CA MET A 1 -7.97 65.86 17.07
C MET A 1 -7.80 65.43 18.53
N LYS A 2 -8.87 65.38 19.33
CA LYS A 2 -8.80 64.80 20.69
C LYS A 2 -8.40 63.33 20.58
N ILE A 3 -7.57 62.84 21.50
CA ILE A 3 -7.09 61.44 21.55
C ILE A 3 -8.26 60.45 21.49
N THR A 4 -9.41 60.81 22.07
CA THR A 4 -10.66 60.04 22.02
C THR A 4 -11.17 59.79 20.61
N ASN A 5 -11.05 60.75 19.69
CA ASN A 5 -11.53 60.61 18.32
C ASN A 5 -10.62 59.67 17.50
N LEU A 6 -9.32 59.65 17.82
CA LEU A 6 -8.36 58.73 17.22
C LEU A 6 -8.61 57.29 17.70
N ALA A 7 -8.93 57.11 18.98
CA ALA A 7 -9.26 55.80 19.56
C ALA A 7 -10.55 55.20 18.96
N ILE A 8 -11.59 56.02 18.76
CA ILE A 8 -12.85 55.56 18.14
C ILE A 8 -12.61 55.11 16.69
N LEU A 9 -11.86 55.88 15.91
CA LEU A 9 -11.51 55.52 14.53
C LEU A 9 -10.71 54.20 14.48
N PHE A 10 -9.75 54.03 15.39
CA PHE A 10 -8.96 52.81 15.51
C PHE A 10 -9.86 51.58 15.77
N VAL A 11 -10.78 51.68 16.73
CA VAL A 11 -11.70 50.58 17.07
C VAL A 11 -12.65 50.23 15.91
N CYS A 12 -13.19 51.24 15.22
CA CYS A 12 -14.05 51.01 14.06
C CYS A 12 -13.35 50.33 12.88
N ILE A 13 -12.03 50.47 12.75
CA ILE A 13 -11.23 49.80 11.71
C ILE A 13 -10.75 48.43 12.19
N PHE A 14 -10.32 48.31 13.44
CA PHE A 14 -9.72 47.07 13.96
C PHE A 14 -10.75 45.98 14.27
N ILE A 15 -11.93 46.31 14.79
CA ILE A 15 -12.96 45.32 15.09
C ILE A 15 -13.39 44.52 13.86
N PRO A 16 -13.78 45.12 12.72
CA PRO A 16 -14.19 44.34 11.55
C PRO A 16 -13.04 43.49 10.99
N PHE A 17 -11.80 43.98 11.07
CA PHE A 17 -10.63 43.20 10.65
C PHE A 17 -10.39 41.98 11.56
N MET A 18 -10.51 42.15 12.88
CA MET A 18 -10.41 41.05 13.84
C MET A 18 -11.50 39.99 13.64
N LEU A 19 -12.73 40.40 13.32
CA LEU A 19 -13.82 39.45 13.04
C LEU A 19 -13.56 38.62 11.78
N VAL A 20 -13.05 39.26 10.70
CA VAL A 20 -12.69 38.54 9.46
C VAL A 20 -11.55 37.54 9.72
N LEU A 21 -10.55 37.95 10.51
CA LEU A 21 -9.47 37.05 10.92
C LEU A 21 -9.97 35.87 11.76
N ASP A 22 -10.88 36.11 12.70
CA ASP A 22 -11.45 35.05 13.54
C ASP A 22 -12.26 34.05 12.70
N PHE A 23 -13.05 34.51 11.72
CA PHE A 23 -13.74 33.62 10.78
C PHE A 23 -12.77 32.77 9.96
N HIS A 24 -11.75 33.39 9.34
CA HIS A 24 -10.74 32.64 8.60
C HIS A 24 -9.98 31.64 9.48
N THR A 25 -9.66 32.02 10.72
CA THR A 25 -8.97 31.13 11.66
C THR A 25 -9.83 29.90 11.98
N ARG A 26 -11.11 30.10 12.27
CA ARG A 26 -12.05 29.00 12.56
C ARG A 26 -12.27 28.10 11.35
N ASP A 27 -12.41 28.68 10.15
CA ASP A 27 -12.54 27.89 8.93
C ASP A 27 -11.28 27.06 8.68
N GLN A 28 -10.10 27.63 8.91
CA GLN A 28 -8.83 26.91 8.80
C GLN A 28 -8.70 25.78 9.83
N GLU A 29 -9.13 26.00 11.08
CA GLU A 29 -9.17 24.94 12.10
C GLU A 29 -10.10 23.79 11.70
N ASN A 30 -11.27 24.10 11.15
CA ASN A 30 -12.22 23.08 10.65
C ASN A 30 -11.65 22.29 9.46
N VAL A 31 -10.98 22.98 8.53
CA VAL A 31 -10.32 22.36 7.36
C VAL A 31 -9.24 21.38 7.82
N LEU A 32 -8.41 21.77 8.79
CA LEU A 32 -7.37 20.89 9.34
C LEU A 32 -7.96 19.64 10.02
N GLN A 33 -9.03 19.80 10.80
CA GLN A 33 -9.71 18.66 11.43
C GLN A 33 -10.31 17.69 10.41
N LEU A 34 -10.92 18.21 9.34
CA LEU A 34 -11.47 17.40 8.25
C LEU A 34 -10.37 16.69 7.47
N GLU A 35 -9.25 17.37 7.21
CA GLU A 35 -8.09 16.78 6.55
C GLU A 35 -7.51 15.61 7.36
N ASP A 36 -7.35 15.76 8.68
CA ASP A 36 -6.92 14.68 9.57
C ASP A 36 -7.92 13.51 9.57
N GLN A 37 -9.22 13.80 9.63
CA GLN A 37 -10.27 12.79 9.60
C GLN A 37 -10.26 12.00 8.28
N TYR A 38 -10.16 12.68 7.14
CA TYR A 38 -10.13 12.05 5.82
C TYR A 38 -8.82 11.29 5.59
N SER A 39 -7.71 11.79 6.11
CA SER A 39 -6.42 11.10 6.09
C SER A 39 -6.44 9.82 6.90
N ALA A 40 -7.04 9.85 8.09
CA ALA A 40 -7.25 8.67 8.92
C ALA A 40 -8.16 7.66 8.20
N ALA A 41 -9.29 8.10 7.65
CA ALA A 41 -10.21 7.26 6.91
C ALA A 41 -9.54 6.54 5.73
N LEU A 42 -8.77 7.28 4.92
CA LEU A 42 -8.03 6.73 3.79
C LEU A 42 -6.98 5.71 4.27
N ARG A 43 -6.18 6.05 5.28
CA ARG A 43 -5.15 5.14 5.83
C ARG A 43 -5.76 3.86 6.38
N THR A 44 -6.86 3.95 7.12
CA THR A 44 -7.58 2.78 7.64
C THR A 44 -8.13 1.92 6.50
N ALA A 45 -8.72 2.52 5.46
CA ALA A 45 -9.23 1.78 4.31
C ALA A 45 -8.13 1.01 3.57
N VAL A 46 -6.98 1.63 3.33
CA VAL A 46 -5.85 0.98 2.65
C VAL A 46 -5.20 -0.08 3.56
N GLN A 47 -5.15 0.13 4.88
CA GLN A 47 -4.64 -0.86 5.83
C GLN A 47 -5.54 -2.10 5.94
N ASP A 48 -6.86 -1.91 6.05
CA ASP A 48 -7.84 -3.00 6.07
C ASP A 48 -7.78 -3.81 4.78
N ALA A 49 -7.76 -3.11 3.63
CA ALA A 49 -7.61 -3.73 2.32
C ALA A 49 -6.30 -4.49 2.19
N GLY A 50 -5.19 -3.92 2.69
CA GLY A 50 -3.89 -4.58 2.78
C GLY A 50 -4.02 -5.92 3.49
N SER A 51 -4.59 -5.91 4.70
CA SER A 51 -4.69 -7.11 5.54
C SER A 51 -5.40 -8.30 4.88
N VAL A 52 -6.31 -8.05 3.93
CA VAL A 52 -7.06 -9.09 3.22
C VAL A 52 -6.39 -9.54 1.92
N LEU A 53 -5.34 -8.87 1.44
CA LEU A 53 -4.61 -9.24 0.21
C LEU A 53 -4.06 -10.66 0.27
N ASN A 54 -3.69 -11.12 1.47
CA ASN A 54 -3.10 -12.44 1.73
C ASN A 54 -4.14 -13.51 2.12
N ILE A 55 -5.43 -13.17 2.17
CA ILE A 55 -6.50 -14.12 2.50
C ILE A 55 -6.93 -14.83 1.21
N ASN A 56 -6.46 -16.06 1.04
CA ASN A 56 -6.83 -16.92 -0.08
C ASN A 56 -7.84 -17.98 0.34
N GLU A 57 -8.89 -18.15 -0.46
CA GLU A 57 -9.98 -19.12 -0.20
C GLU A 57 -9.59 -20.58 -0.51
N LEU A 58 -8.46 -20.81 -1.18
CA LEU A 58 -8.04 -22.13 -1.66
C LEU A 58 -6.72 -22.54 -1.00
N GLN A 59 -6.74 -23.64 -0.24
CA GLN A 59 -5.58 -24.23 0.47
C GLN A 59 -4.37 -24.52 -0.44
N GLU A 60 -4.56 -24.69 -1.75
CA GLU A 60 -3.49 -24.92 -2.73
C GLU A 60 -2.64 -23.67 -3.02
N TYR A 61 -3.07 -22.48 -2.57
CA TYR A 61 -2.34 -21.21 -2.71
C TYR A 61 -1.88 -20.64 -1.36
N GLU A 62 -1.90 -21.47 -0.29
CA GLU A 62 -1.21 -21.18 0.96
C GLU A 62 0.29 -21.46 0.81
N ALA A 63 1.13 -20.67 1.48
CA ALA A 63 2.58 -20.69 1.35
C ALA A 63 3.16 -22.12 1.39
N ALA A 64 3.64 -22.61 0.26
CA ALA A 64 4.53 -23.75 0.23
C ALA A 64 5.86 -23.35 0.91
N TYR A 65 6.49 -24.31 1.58
CA TYR A 65 7.65 -24.20 2.49
C TYR A 65 8.91 -23.45 1.97
N GLN A 66 8.90 -22.86 0.77
CA GLN A 66 10.06 -22.26 0.12
C GLN A 66 10.05 -20.72 0.01
N SER A 67 8.90 -20.03 0.07
CA SER A 67 8.87 -18.55 0.13
C SER A 67 7.61 -18.03 0.83
N SER A 68 7.80 -17.15 1.82
CA SER A 68 6.70 -16.49 2.53
C SER A 68 6.00 -15.38 1.73
N LYS A 69 6.43 -15.14 0.48
CA LYS A 69 5.89 -14.08 -0.40
C LYS A 69 5.06 -14.61 -1.57
N TYR A 70 4.99 -15.92 -1.78
CA TYR A 70 4.17 -16.52 -2.84
C TYR A 70 2.71 -16.61 -2.37
N PHE A 71 1.93 -15.56 -2.66
CA PHE A 71 0.48 -15.53 -2.46
C PHE A 71 -0.18 -15.01 -3.73
N LYS A 72 -1.21 -15.69 -4.24
CA LYS A 72 -2.08 -15.10 -5.27
C LYS A 72 -2.88 -13.99 -4.60
N VAL A 73 -2.71 -12.75 -5.03
CA VAL A 73 -3.39 -11.62 -4.38
C VAL A 73 -4.88 -11.62 -4.69
N ASN A 74 -5.72 -11.57 -3.64
CA ASN A 74 -7.16 -11.38 -3.78
C ASN A 74 -7.51 -9.90 -3.97
N LYS A 75 -7.21 -9.39 -5.17
CA LYS A 75 -7.42 -7.98 -5.55
C LYS A 75 -8.89 -7.55 -5.47
N GLU A 76 -9.83 -8.45 -5.76
CA GLU A 76 -11.27 -8.18 -5.66
C GLU A 76 -11.71 -7.97 -4.21
N LEU A 77 -11.32 -8.86 -3.30
CA LEU A 77 -11.63 -8.74 -1.88
C LEU A 77 -10.99 -7.51 -1.24
N ALA A 78 -9.76 -7.18 -1.63
CA ALA A 78 -9.06 -5.99 -1.16
C ALA A 78 -9.76 -4.71 -1.62
N LEU A 79 -10.21 -4.65 -2.87
CA LEU A 79 -10.95 -3.50 -3.40
C LEU A 79 -12.30 -3.32 -2.70
N ASP A 80 -13.05 -4.41 -2.50
CA ASP A 80 -14.33 -4.37 -1.78
C ASP A 80 -14.13 -3.90 -0.33
N THR A 81 -13.12 -4.44 0.35
CA THR A 81 -12.78 -4.05 1.73
C THR A 81 -12.34 -2.60 1.81
N PHE A 82 -11.52 -2.13 0.86
CA PHE A 82 -11.12 -0.72 0.75
C PHE A 82 -12.35 0.19 0.67
N PHE A 83 -13.23 -0.05 -0.31
CA PHE A 83 -14.41 0.80 -0.49
C PHE A 83 -15.39 0.70 0.67
N ARG A 84 -15.61 -0.50 1.24
CA ARG A 84 -16.45 -0.67 2.42
C ARG A 84 -15.95 0.16 3.60
N THR A 85 -14.67 0.03 3.97
CA THR A 85 -14.08 0.80 5.06
C THR A 85 -14.12 2.30 4.75
N LEU A 86 -13.84 2.70 3.51
CA LEU A 86 -13.90 4.10 3.10
C LEU A 86 -15.33 4.65 3.24
N TYR A 87 -16.34 3.97 2.71
CA TYR A 87 -17.73 4.41 2.78
C TYR A 87 -18.27 4.47 4.21
N LEU A 88 -17.84 3.56 5.08
CA LEU A 88 -18.14 3.60 6.50
C LEU A 88 -17.57 4.85 7.17
N ASN A 89 -16.30 5.17 6.92
CA ASN A 89 -15.65 6.35 7.51
C ASN A 89 -16.24 7.68 6.99
N PHE A 90 -16.67 7.72 5.73
CA PHE A 90 -17.32 8.88 5.12
C PHE A 90 -18.83 8.95 5.35
N GLY A 91 -19.44 7.93 5.99
CA GLY A 91 -20.87 7.89 6.29
C GLY A 91 -21.78 7.70 5.07
N VAL A 92 -21.26 7.16 3.97
CA VAL A 92 -21.98 6.98 2.68
C VAL A 92 -22.31 5.51 2.38
N GLU A 93 -22.21 4.61 3.36
CA GLU A 93 -22.49 3.17 3.17
C GLU A 93 -23.89 2.87 2.57
N ASN A 94 -24.89 3.67 2.94
CA ASN A 94 -26.27 3.50 2.46
C ASN A 94 -26.68 4.50 1.38
N ASP A 95 -25.73 5.26 0.83
CA ASP A 95 -25.96 6.28 -0.20
C ASP A 95 -25.20 5.94 -1.50
N PRO A 96 -25.86 5.33 -2.49
CA PRO A 96 -25.23 5.00 -3.78
C PRO A 96 -24.69 6.22 -4.53
N ILE A 97 -25.31 7.40 -4.36
CA ILE A 97 -24.88 8.63 -5.04
C ILE A 97 -23.61 9.17 -4.36
N GLY A 98 -23.61 9.19 -3.03
CA GLY A 98 -22.43 9.52 -2.21
C GLY A 98 -21.25 8.60 -2.49
N GLN A 99 -21.48 7.29 -2.65
CA GLN A 99 -20.46 6.31 -3.04
C GLN A 99 -19.86 6.61 -4.42
N GLY A 100 -20.71 6.84 -5.42
CA GLY A 100 -20.25 7.19 -6.76
C GLY A 100 -19.46 8.50 -6.78
N THR A 101 -19.90 9.48 -5.99
CA THR A 101 -19.21 10.77 -5.85
C THR A 101 -17.84 10.58 -5.19
N LEU A 102 -17.75 9.84 -4.09
CA LEU A 102 -16.47 9.57 -3.42
C LEU A 102 -15.51 8.76 -4.31
N ALA A 103 -16.02 7.75 -5.01
CA ALA A 103 -15.23 6.97 -5.96
C ALA A 103 -14.69 7.82 -7.13
N SER A 104 -15.39 8.89 -7.52
CA SER A 104 -14.92 9.80 -8.58
C SER A 104 -13.73 10.66 -8.15
N TYR A 105 -13.46 10.80 -6.85
CA TYR A 105 -12.25 11.47 -6.36
C TYR A 105 -11.05 10.52 -6.25
N ILE A 106 -11.21 9.25 -6.62
CA ILE A 106 -10.14 8.23 -6.62
C ILE A 106 -9.78 7.88 -8.06
N PRO A 107 -8.81 8.57 -8.69
CA PRO A 107 -8.44 8.30 -10.07
C PRO A 107 -7.81 6.92 -10.28
N VAL A 108 -7.05 6.45 -9.29
CA VAL A 108 -6.24 5.23 -9.37
C VAL A 108 -6.15 4.54 -8.01
N ILE A 109 -6.29 3.21 -8.03
CA ILE A 109 -5.88 2.30 -6.95
C ILE A 109 -4.88 1.31 -7.56
N GLY A 110 -3.72 1.15 -6.93
CA GLY A 110 -2.70 0.18 -7.33
C GLY A 110 -2.60 -0.96 -6.34
N ILE A 111 -2.34 -2.17 -6.81
CA ILE A 111 -2.02 -3.33 -5.96
C ILE A 111 -0.69 -3.90 -6.42
N THR A 112 0.27 -3.97 -5.50
CA THR A 112 1.54 -4.66 -5.71
C THR A 112 1.37 -6.14 -5.40
N ASP A 113 1.68 -6.98 -6.38
CA ASP A 113 1.71 -8.44 -6.28
C ASP A 113 3.18 -8.92 -6.33
N TYR A 114 3.40 -10.20 -6.08
CA TYR A 114 4.72 -10.81 -5.97
C TYR A 114 5.59 -10.67 -7.25
N ASP A 115 5.00 -10.83 -8.42
CA ASP A 115 5.66 -10.87 -9.75
C ASP A 115 5.16 -9.75 -10.69
N GLY A 116 4.35 -8.83 -10.19
CA GLY A 116 3.84 -7.70 -10.97
C GLY A 116 2.85 -6.86 -10.17
N TYR A 117 2.10 -6.00 -10.84
CA TYR A 117 1.13 -5.13 -10.19
C TYR A 117 -0.15 -5.01 -11.01
N TYR A 118 -1.22 -4.63 -10.33
CA TYR A 118 -2.52 -4.33 -10.90
C TYR A 118 -2.84 -2.85 -10.71
N ILE A 119 -3.43 -2.24 -11.73
CA ILE A 119 -3.97 -0.88 -11.64
C ILE A 119 -5.48 -0.95 -11.85
N TYR A 120 -6.22 -0.35 -10.92
CA TYR A 120 -7.64 -0.09 -11.03
C TYR A 120 -7.84 1.38 -11.35
N THR A 121 -8.49 1.66 -12.47
CA THR A 121 -8.73 3.02 -12.94
C THR A 121 -9.93 3.04 -13.87
N THR A 122 -10.46 4.22 -14.14
CA THR A 122 -11.50 4.40 -15.14
C THR A 122 -10.92 4.17 -16.52
N ALA A 123 -11.55 3.29 -17.29
CA ALA A 123 -11.22 3.10 -18.69
C ALA A 123 -12.51 2.98 -19.51
N GLU A 124 -12.38 3.29 -20.79
CA GLU A 124 -13.46 3.15 -21.75
C GLU A 124 -13.61 1.68 -22.18
N TYR A 125 -14.85 1.22 -22.18
CA TYR A 125 -15.24 -0.06 -22.75
C TYR A 125 -16.39 0.14 -23.72
N GLN A 126 -16.30 -0.48 -24.89
CA GLN A 126 -17.41 -0.55 -25.83
C GLN A 126 -18.34 -1.66 -25.39
N ASP A 127 -19.54 -1.29 -24.95
CA ASP A 127 -20.58 -2.28 -24.67
C ASP A 127 -21.00 -3.01 -25.95
N ASN A 128 -21.67 -4.16 -25.81
CA ASN A 128 -22.22 -4.93 -26.94
C ASN A 128 -23.17 -4.11 -27.85
N GLY A 129 -23.63 -2.95 -27.37
CA GLY A 129 -24.41 -1.97 -28.14
C GLY A 129 -23.59 -0.90 -28.88
N GLY A 130 -22.25 -0.96 -28.86
CA GLY A 130 -21.35 0.01 -29.51
C GLY A 130 -21.24 1.37 -28.80
N GLN A 131 -21.80 1.51 -27.61
CA GLN A 131 -21.67 2.71 -26.79
C GLN A 131 -20.39 2.64 -25.97
N THR A 132 -19.62 3.72 -25.97
CA THR A 132 -18.39 3.83 -25.19
C THR A 132 -18.78 4.29 -23.78
N ILE A 133 -18.64 3.40 -22.81
CA ILE A 133 -18.96 3.69 -21.40
C ILE A 133 -17.64 3.71 -20.62
N ALA A 134 -17.40 4.80 -19.90
CA ALA A 134 -16.29 4.90 -18.96
C ALA A 134 -16.68 4.21 -17.64
N LYS A 135 -15.94 3.17 -17.26
CA LYS A 135 -16.17 2.45 -15.99
C LYS A 135 -14.84 2.14 -15.30
N PRO A 136 -14.78 2.25 -13.97
CA PRO A 136 -13.67 1.72 -13.18
C PRO A 136 -13.48 0.21 -13.39
N MET A 137 -12.30 -0.20 -13.83
CA MET A 137 -11.97 -1.60 -14.09
C MET A 137 -10.49 -1.92 -13.81
N TRP A 138 -10.19 -3.19 -13.57
CA TRP A 138 -8.82 -3.67 -13.49
C TRP A 138 -8.15 -3.69 -14.86
N ARG A 139 -6.95 -3.13 -14.93
CA ARG A 139 -6.04 -3.32 -16.07
C ARG A 139 -5.37 -4.70 -15.97
N PRO A 140 -4.93 -5.28 -17.11
CA PRO A 140 -4.14 -6.50 -17.10
C PRO A 140 -2.92 -6.37 -16.19
N LYS A 141 -2.56 -7.46 -15.49
CA LYS A 141 -1.36 -7.49 -14.65
C LYS A 141 -0.14 -7.16 -15.50
N LYS A 142 0.68 -6.21 -15.04
CA LYS A 142 1.94 -5.87 -15.68
C LYS A 142 3.10 -6.40 -14.83
N PRO A 143 4.03 -7.19 -15.43
CA PRO A 143 5.19 -7.69 -14.70
C PRO A 143 6.21 -6.58 -14.45
N TYR A 144 7.08 -6.78 -13.46
CA TYR A 144 8.21 -5.89 -13.20
C TYR A 144 9.36 -6.17 -14.18
N ALA A 145 9.20 -5.73 -15.43
CA ALA A 145 10.13 -6.03 -16.51
C ALA A 145 11.22 -4.96 -16.66
N PHE A 146 12.47 -5.39 -16.75
CA PHE A 146 13.61 -4.58 -17.13
C PHE A 146 14.28 -5.16 -18.37
N ALA A 147 14.57 -4.30 -19.35
CA ALA A 147 15.36 -4.68 -20.52
C ALA A 147 16.74 -4.02 -20.44
N ASP A 148 17.80 -4.79 -20.61
CA ASP A 148 19.15 -4.25 -20.68
C ASP A 148 19.54 -3.86 -22.13
N ASN A 149 20.66 -3.15 -22.26
CA ASN A 149 21.18 -2.73 -23.57
C ASN A 149 21.67 -3.91 -24.44
N ASN A 150 21.88 -5.08 -23.85
CA ASN A 150 22.33 -6.30 -24.51
C ASN A 150 21.16 -7.15 -25.02
N GLY A 151 19.91 -6.72 -24.79
CA GLY A 151 18.68 -7.41 -25.21
C GLY A 151 18.17 -8.44 -24.20
N ASN A 152 18.78 -8.56 -23.03
CA ASN A 152 18.28 -9.41 -21.95
C ASN A 152 17.03 -8.75 -21.33
N VAL A 153 16.04 -9.57 -21.00
CA VAL A 153 14.82 -9.11 -20.32
C VAL A 153 14.74 -9.81 -18.97
N ILE A 154 14.56 -9.08 -17.90
CA ILE A 154 14.50 -9.60 -16.54
C ILE A 154 13.16 -9.17 -15.95
N ASN A 155 12.32 -10.15 -15.62
CA ASN A 155 11.13 -9.95 -14.82
C ASN A 155 11.50 -10.18 -13.35
N PHE A 156 11.47 -9.11 -12.58
CA PHE A 156 11.72 -9.14 -11.14
C PHE A 156 10.49 -9.61 -10.37
N THR A 157 10.74 -10.14 -9.17
CA THR A 157 9.73 -10.33 -8.12
C THR A 157 9.99 -9.40 -6.93
N LEU A 158 9.10 -9.43 -5.94
CA LEU A 158 9.29 -8.73 -4.66
C LEU A 158 10.40 -9.35 -3.78
N ASP A 159 10.96 -10.50 -4.16
CA ASP A 159 12.16 -11.09 -3.57
C ASP A 159 13.31 -11.16 -4.57
N SER A 160 14.23 -12.10 -4.39
CA SER A 160 15.39 -12.29 -5.27
C SER A 160 15.18 -13.38 -6.33
N TYR A 161 13.95 -13.86 -6.52
CA TYR A 161 13.59 -14.75 -7.63
C TYR A 161 13.43 -13.93 -8.92
N VAL A 162 13.83 -14.49 -10.06
CA VAL A 162 13.69 -13.81 -11.35
C VAL A 162 13.28 -14.77 -12.45
N HIS A 163 12.58 -14.25 -13.45
CA HIS A 163 12.42 -14.88 -14.75
C HIS A 163 13.16 -14.01 -15.77
N ALA A 164 14.25 -14.51 -16.33
CA ALA A 164 15.08 -13.75 -17.24
C ALA A 164 15.23 -14.45 -18.60
N TYR A 165 15.29 -13.65 -19.66
CA TYR A 165 15.65 -14.07 -20.99
C TYR A 165 17.11 -13.72 -21.25
N ASP A 166 17.94 -14.73 -21.46
CA ASP A 166 19.35 -14.58 -21.84
C ASP A 166 19.43 -14.46 -23.37
N ALA A 167 19.72 -13.26 -23.87
CA ALA A 167 19.77 -12.95 -25.29
C ALA A 167 20.97 -13.61 -26.00
N VAL A 168 22.05 -13.92 -25.28
CA VAL A 168 23.24 -14.57 -25.86
C VAL A 168 22.98 -16.05 -26.09
N ARG A 169 22.25 -16.69 -25.18
CA ARG A 169 21.94 -18.13 -25.24
C ARG A 169 20.57 -18.45 -25.80
N HIS A 170 19.73 -17.43 -26.00
CA HIS A 170 18.35 -17.54 -26.45
C HIS A 170 17.48 -18.44 -25.58
N GLU A 171 17.70 -18.43 -24.27
CA GLU A 171 16.99 -19.28 -23.31
C GLU A 171 16.32 -18.45 -22.22
N TRP A 172 15.17 -18.94 -21.75
CA TRP A 172 14.54 -18.45 -20.54
C TRP A 172 15.12 -19.20 -19.35
N VAL A 173 15.57 -18.44 -18.36
CA VAL A 173 16.08 -18.96 -17.09
C VAL A 173 15.22 -18.44 -15.95
N GLU A 174 14.99 -19.28 -14.97
CA GLU A 174 14.25 -18.93 -13.76
C GLU A 174 14.95 -19.48 -12.53
N GLY A 175 14.85 -18.75 -11.43
CA GLY A 175 15.45 -19.14 -10.16
C GLY A 175 15.84 -17.95 -9.31
N PHE A 176 16.42 -18.25 -8.15
CA PHE A 176 17.00 -17.22 -7.30
C PHE A 176 18.26 -16.65 -7.94
N ARG A 177 18.46 -15.34 -7.80
CA ARG A 177 19.67 -14.63 -8.26
C ARG A 177 20.95 -15.36 -7.88
N ALA A 178 21.05 -15.86 -6.65
CA ALA A 178 22.24 -16.57 -6.16
C ALA A 178 22.55 -17.85 -6.95
N ASP A 179 21.52 -18.55 -7.44
CA ASP A 179 21.68 -19.79 -8.21
C ASP A 179 22.02 -19.53 -9.69
N LEU A 180 21.56 -18.39 -10.22
CA LEU A 180 21.77 -17.94 -11.60
C LEU A 180 23.09 -17.17 -11.78
N ALA A 181 23.65 -16.65 -10.69
CA ALA A 181 24.94 -15.96 -10.67
C ALA A 181 26.06 -16.89 -11.19
N GLY A 182 26.86 -16.40 -12.14
CA GLY A 182 27.93 -17.16 -12.79
C GLY A 182 27.46 -18.24 -13.77
N LYS A 183 26.15 -18.53 -13.83
CA LYS A 183 25.57 -19.48 -14.79
C LYS A 183 25.00 -18.81 -16.02
N THR A 184 24.68 -17.52 -15.99
CA THR A 184 24.04 -16.77 -17.09
C THR A 184 24.99 -15.75 -17.71
N SER A 185 24.69 -15.23 -18.90
CA SER A 185 25.46 -14.12 -19.52
C SER A 185 25.08 -12.74 -18.96
N ILE A 186 24.05 -12.69 -18.11
CA ILE A 186 23.46 -11.46 -17.56
C ILE A 186 24.34 -10.93 -16.43
N SER A 187 25.04 -9.82 -16.68
CA SER A 187 25.96 -9.21 -15.71
C SER A 187 25.27 -8.75 -14.43
N LEU A 188 24.03 -8.28 -14.53
CA LEU A 188 23.26 -7.78 -13.39
C LEU A 188 23.02 -8.84 -12.31
N LEU A 189 22.94 -10.13 -12.67
CA LEU A 189 22.70 -11.20 -11.69
C LEU A 189 23.93 -11.53 -10.84
N ASN A 190 25.13 -11.14 -11.29
CA ASN A 190 26.38 -11.47 -10.62
C ASN A 190 26.67 -10.57 -9.41
N ASP A 191 26.18 -9.34 -9.41
CA ASP A 191 26.38 -8.40 -8.30
C ASP A 191 25.10 -8.24 -7.46
N PRO A 192 25.07 -8.70 -6.19
CA PRO A 192 23.90 -8.58 -5.33
C PRO A 192 23.43 -7.14 -5.10
N GLU A 193 24.35 -6.18 -4.95
CA GLU A 193 23.99 -4.79 -4.64
C GLU A 193 23.38 -4.10 -5.85
N SER A 194 24.04 -4.17 -7.01
CA SER A 194 23.48 -3.63 -8.26
C SER A 194 22.14 -4.30 -8.62
N PHE A 195 22.01 -5.60 -8.38
CA PHE A 195 20.75 -6.32 -8.59
C PHE A 195 19.62 -5.73 -7.75
N GLU A 196 19.81 -5.60 -6.43
CA GLU A 196 18.77 -5.08 -5.54
C GLU A 196 18.44 -3.62 -5.86
N GLN A 197 19.43 -2.81 -6.20
CA GLN A 197 19.22 -1.42 -6.63
C GLN A 197 18.40 -1.36 -7.91
N GLN A 198 18.76 -2.14 -8.93
CA GLN A 198 18.04 -2.17 -10.20
C GLN A 198 16.62 -2.73 -10.04
N ARG A 199 16.46 -3.77 -9.22
CA ARG A 199 15.16 -4.37 -8.88
C ARG A 199 14.23 -3.33 -8.27
N ARG A 200 14.67 -2.69 -7.17
CA ARG A 200 13.90 -1.66 -6.47
C ARG A 200 13.57 -0.49 -7.41
N SER A 201 14.56 -0.01 -8.16
CA SER A 201 14.37 1.09 -9.12
C SER A 201 13.33 0.73 -10.19
N THR A 202 13.40 -0.47 -10.77
CA THR A 202 12.50 -0.92 -11.84
C THR A 202 11.07 -1.07 -11.33
N ILE A 203 10.90 -1.67 -10.14
CA ILE A 203 9.58 -1.87 -9.54
C ILE A 203 8.93 -0.49 -9.27
N VAL A 204 9.66 0.42 -8.61
CA VAL A 204 9.16 1.77 -8.32
C VAL A 204 8.86 2.53 -9.60
N SER A 205 9.78 2.57 -10.57
CA SER A 205 9.57 3.34 -11.80
C SER A 205 8.39 2.81 -12.61
N SER A 206 8.25 1.49 -12.73
CA SER A 206 7.14 0.87 -13.47
C SER A 206 5.77 1.24 -12.89
N ILE A 207 5.64 1.17 -11.56
CA ILE A 207 4.42 1.56 -10.86
C ILE A 207 4.19 3.06 -10.98
N GLN A 208 5.22 3.87 -10.71
CA GLN A 208 5.13 5.32 -10.72
C GLN A 208 4.72 5.88 -12.10
N GLU A 209 5.34 5.36 -13.17
CA GLU A 209 5.04 5.75 -14.55
C GLU A 209 3.59 5.41 -14.92
N ASP A 210 3.13 4.20 -14.58
CA ASP A 210 1.77 3.77 -14.89
C ASP A 210 0.73 4.53 -14.05
N VAL A 211 0.96 4.69 -12.74
CA VAL A 211 0.06 5.49 -11.88
C VAL A 211 -0.01 6.92 -12.41
N ALA A 212 1.13 7.55 -12.76
CA ALA A 212 1.13 8.89 -13.35
C ALA A 212 0.36 8.92 -14.68
N TYR A 213 0.58 7.94 -15.55
CA TYR A 213 -0.12 7.82 -16.82
C TYR A 213 -1.65 7.74 -16.61
N PHE A 214 -2.12 6.87 -15.73
CA PHE A 214 -3.55 6.67 -15.50
C PHE A 214 -4.20 7.85 -14.74
N ILE A 215 -3.49 8.49 -13.82
CA ILE A 215 -3.97 9.74 -13.20
C ILE A 215 -4.12 10.84 -14.25
N ASN A 216 -3.15 10.96 -15.17
CA ASN A 216 -3.24 11.96 -16.24
C ASN A 216 -4.40 11.64 -17.20
N ALA A 217 -4.58 10.38 -17.60
CA ALA A 217 -5.70 9.95 -18.42
C ALA A 217 -7.06 10.18 -17.72
N TYR A 218 -7.09 10.12 -16.38
CA TYR A 218 -8.29 10.40 -15.60
C TYR A 218 -8.82 11.82 -15.79
N ASN A 219 -7.96 12.80 -16.09
CA ASN A 219 -8.38 14.20 -16.31
C ASN A 219 -9.35 14.35 -17.48
N ASP A 220 -9.20 13.54 -18.53
CA ASP A 220 -10.10 13.55 -19.68
C ASP A 220 -11.51 13.13 -19.23
N TYR A 221 -11.60 12.08 -18.40
CA TYR A 221 -12.87 11.64 -17.81
C TYR A 221 -13.44 12.66 -16.84
N ALA A 222 -12.63 13.17 -15.92
CA ALA A 222 -13.06 14.13 -14.89
C ALA A 222 -13.72 15.38 -15.51
N THR A 223 -13.16 15.87 -16.62
CA THR A 223 -13.70 17.00 -17.36
C THR A 223 -15.11 16.72 -17.91
N HIS A 224 -15.37 15.50 -18.40
CA HIS A 224 -16.70 15.09 -18.86
C HIS A 224 -17.75 15.02 -17.74
N TYR A 225 -17.33 14.77 -16.50
CA TYR A 225 -18.19 14.74 -15.32
C TYR A 225 -18.31 16.08 -14.59
N GLY A 226 -17.77 17.17 -15.16
CA GLY A 226 -17.88 18.52 -14.61
C GLY A 226 -16.93 18.81 -13.44
N ILE A 227 -15.90 17.98 -13.25
CA ILE A 227 -14.86 18.20 -12.24
C ILE A 227 -13.83 19.16 -12.83
N SER A 228 -13.67 20.34 -12.23
CA SER A 228 -12.70 21.37 -12.65
C SER A 228 -11.30 21.19 -12.07
N TYR A 229 -11.10 20.14 -11.28
CA TYR A 229 -9.81 19.80 -10.65
C TYR A 229 -8.90 19.04 -11.62
N THR A 230 -7.60 19.36 -11.60
CA THR A 230 -6.57 18.66 -12.40
C THR A 230 -5.81 17.67 -11.52
N PHE A 231 -6.03 16.38 -11.79
CA PHE A 231 -5.40 15.25 -11.15
C PHE A 231 -3.95 15.09 -11.61
N LYS A 232 -3.03 14.90 -10.67
CA LYS A 232 -1.60 14.69 -10.93
C LYS A 232 -0.98 13.78 -9.88
N LEU A 233 0.06 13.03 -10.24
CA LEU A 233 0.76 12.23 -9.24
C LEU A 233 1.39 13.16 -8.18
N PRO A 234 1.12 12.94 -6.86
CA PRO A 234 1.76 13.71 -5.81
C PRO A 234 3.27 13.42 -5.77
N GLN A 235 4.03 14.35 -5.19
CA GLN A 235 5.45 14.12 -4.93
C GLN A 235 5.57 13.14 -3.76
N ILE A 236 6.07 11.94 -4.04
CA ILE A 236 6.30 10.88 -3.05
C ILE A 236 7.80 10.63 -2.97
N SER A 237 8.32 10.52 -1.75
CA SER A 237 9.76 10.27 -1.55
C SER A 237 10.16 8.87 -2.03
N GLN A 238 11.41 8.72 -2.49
CA GLN A 238 11.93 7.42 -2.90
C GLN A 238 11.90 6.40 -1.75
N GLU A 239 12.13 6.84 -0.52
CA GLU A 239 12.06 6.00 0.67
C GLU A 239 10.66 5.44 0.88
N GLU A 240 9.62 6.26 0.75
CA GLU A 240 8.24 5.85 0.93
C GLU A 240 7.78 4.85 -0.14
N TRP A 241 8.20 5.06 -1.39
CA TRP A 241 8.02 4.07 -2.45
C TRP A 241 8.75 2.76 -2.15
N THR A 242 9.99 2.85 -1.69
CA THR A 242 10.84 1.70 -1.40
C THR A 242 10.24 0.85 -0.28
N ASN A 243 9.72 1.47 0.77
CA ASN A 243 9.06 0.79 1.88
C ASN A 243 7.74 0.12 1.45
N THR A 244 7.06 0.68 0.44
CA THR A 244 5.80 0.14 -0.08
C THR A 244 6.00 -1.12 -0.92
N ILE A 245 7.13 -1.24 -1.61
CA ILE A 245 7.42 -2.37 -2.52
C ILE A 245 8.17 -3.53 -1.87
N ASP A 246 8.44 -3.46 -0.56
CA ASP A 246 9.09 -4.57 0.15
C ASP A 246 8.17 -5.79 0.29
N ASP A 247 6.85 -5.59 0.29
CA ASP A 247 5.84 -6.63 0.41
C ASP A 247 4.63 -6.34 -0.52
N ILE A 248 3.74 -7.33 -0.65
CA ILE A 248 2.44 -7.17 -1.31
C ILE A 248 1.66 -6.06 -0.59
N GLY A 249 0.99 -5.20 -1.34
CA GLY A 249 0.31 -4.04 -0.78
C GLY A 249 -0.70 -3.40 -1.73
N ILE A 250 -1.41 -2.42 -1.19
CA ILE A 250 -2.37 -1.59 -1.91
C ILE A 250 -2.01 -0.12 -1.72
N MET A 251 -2.22 0.66 -2.77
CA MET A 251 -2.02 2.11 -2.79
C MET A 251 -3.27 2.77 -3.35
N ALA A 252 -3.69 3.87 -2.74
CA ALA A 252 -4.84 4.63 -3.21
C ALA A 252 -4.53 6.13 -3.18
N PHE A 253 -5.07 6.84 -4.16
CA PHE A 253 -4.90 8.28 -4.33
C PHE A 253 -6.28 8.93 -4.30
N ILE A 254 -6.51 9.86 -3.37
CA ILE A 254 -7.69 10.73 -3.34
C ILE A 254 -7.26 12.12 -3.75
N GLN A 255 -7.93 12.72 -4.73
CA GLN A 255 -7.64 14.09 -5.15
C GLN A 255 -8.90 14.86 -5.53
N GLY A 256 -8.87 16.17 -5.31
CA GLY A 256 -9.92 17.10 -5.68
C GLY A 256 -11.14 17.10 -4.78
N LEU A 257 -11.09 16.41 -3.64
CA LEU A 257 -12.22 16.32 -2.71
C LEU A 257 -12.42 17.68 -2.00
N PRO A 258 -13.56 18.36 -2.11
CA PRO A 258 -13.73 19.69 -1.53
C PRO A 258 -13.77 19.66 0.01
N ILE A 259 -12.97 20.50 0.67
CA ILE A 259 -12.96 20.72 2.12
C ILE A 259 -12.97 22.23 2.43
N GLY A 260 -14.13 22.76 2.82
CA GLY A 260 -14.28 24.20 3.04
C GLY A 260 -14.01 25.00 1.77
N ASP A 261 -13.01 25.89 1.81
CA ASP A 261 -12.55 26.71 0.68
C ASP A 261 -11.39 26.07 -0.11
N GLN A 262 -10.96 24.87 0.27
CA GLN A 262 -9.80 24.17 -0.25
C GLN A 262 -10.17 22.80 -0.81
N THR A 263 -9.17 22.10 -1.38
CA THR A 263 -9.31 20.72 -1.84
C THR A 263 -8.36 19.80 -1.08
N TYR A 264 -8.88 18.64 -0.70
CA TYR A 264 -8.15 17.56 -0.07
C TYR A 264 -7.51 16.68 -1.15
N ASN A 265 -6.21 16.50 -1.03
CA ASN A 265 -5.40 15.66 -1.91
C ASN A 265 -4.46 14.84 -1.04
N ASN A 266 -4.60 13.52 -1.06
CA ASN A 266 -3.78 12.65 -0.26
C ASN A 266 -3.62 11.29 -0.92
N TYR A 267 -2.63 10.54 -0.43
CA TYR A 267 -2.38 9.16 -0.83
C TYR A 267 -2.10 8.33 0.41
N ALA A 268 -2.31 7.02 0.30
CA ALA A 268 -1.95 6.10 1.36
C ALA A 268 -1.49 4.76 0.79
N PHE A 269 -0.61 4.12 1.56
CA PHE A 269 -0.06 2.80 1.31
C PHE A 269 -0.45 1.85 2.44
N GLY A 270 -0.80 0.62 2.10
CA GLY A 270 -1.16 -0.41 3.07
C GLY A 270 -0.55 -1.74 2.66
N GLY A 271 0.35 -2.25 3.49
CA GLY A 271 0.98 -3.55 3.28
C GLY A 271 0.04 -4.70 3.68
N GLY A 272 0.13 -5.81 2.95
CA GLY A 272 -0.62 -7.02 3.25
C GLY A 272 -0.02 -7.89 4.33
N ARG A 273 1.20 -7.57 4.78
CA ARG A 273 1.84 -8.27 5.89
C ARG A 273 1.06 -8.01 7.19
N LEU A 274 0.17 -8.94 7.53
CA LEU A 274 -0.16 -9.18 8.93
C LEU A 274 1.17 -9.52 9.61
N ILE A 275 1.71 -8.57 10.36
CA ILE A 275 2.74 -8.85 11.35
C ILE A 275 2.07 -9.70 12.42
N LYS A 276 1.89 -11.00 12.16
CA LYS A 276 1.73 -12.00 13.21
C LYS A 276 3.10 -12.09 13.88
N LYS A 277 3.39 -11.13 14.76
CA LYS A 277 4.41 -11.30 15.80
C LYS A 277 3.89 -12.39 16.74
N THR A 278 4.01 -13.65 16.32
CA THR A 278 3.89 -14.78 17.25
C THR A 278 5.18 -14.79 18.05
N ASN A 279 5.25 -13.90 19.04
CA ASN A 279 6.33 -13.85 20.00
C ASN A 279 6.50 -15.25 20.61
N ILE A 280 7.73 -15.75 20.63
CA ILE A 280 8.05 -17.01 21.28
C ILE A 280 8.47 -16.70 22.70
N ILE A 281 7.75 -17.26 23.66
CA ILE A 281 8.04 -17.10 25.08
C ILE A 281 9.00 -18.21 25.48
N GLY A 282 10.18 -17.82 25.95
CA GLY A 282 11.09 -18.66 26.71
C GLY A 282 10.70 -18.66 28.17
N ALA A 283 10.44 -19.83 28.74
CA ALA A 283 10.03 -19.99 30.13
C ALA A 283 10.80 -21.13 30.80
N ILE A 284 10.95 -21.05 32.13
CA ILE A 284 11.55 -22.12 32.93
C ILE A 284 10.45 -22.90 33.63
N ASP A 285 10.53 -24.23 33.54
CA ASP A 285 9.70 -25.12 34.34
C ASP A 285 10.15 -25.10 35.81
N PRO A 286 9.31 -24.65 36.76
CA PRO A 286 9.68 -24.54 38.16
C PRO A 286 9.94 -25.90 38.84
N SER A 287 9.47 -27.01 38.26
CA SER A 287 9.60 -28.35 38.84
C SER A 287 10.82 -29.11 38.34
N THR A 288 11.25 -28.85 37.10
CA THR A 288 12.34 -29.59 36.45
C THR A 288 13.57 -28.72 36.12
N GLY A 289 13.43 -27.39 36.14
CA GLY A 289 14.47 -26.46 35.76
C GLY A 289 14.76 -26.40 34.26
N PHE A 290 13.97 -27.10 33.43
CA PHE A 290 14.15 -27.08 31.98
C PHE A 290 13.64 -25.77 31.36
N LYS A 291 14.40 -25.28 30.37
CA LYS A 291 14.07 -24.11 29.55
C LYS A 291 13.22 -24.54 28.36
N TYR A 292 11.99 -24.03 28.27
CA TYR A 292 11.05 -24.32 27.18
C TYR A 292 10.73 -23.07 26.38
N ALA A 293 10.65 -23.21 25.07
CA ALA A 293 10.17 -22.18 24.15
C ALA A 293 8.80 -22.59 23.59
N TYR A 294 7.80 -21.72 23.72
CA TYR A 294 6.46 -21.93 23.16
C TYR A 294 5.89 -20.64 22.57
N ARG A 295 4.92 -20.75 21.68
CA ARG A 295 4.26 -19.58 21.07
C ARG A 295 3.40 -18.86 22.12
N SER A 296 3.31 -17.53 22.07
CA SER A 296 2.46 -16.72 22.97
C SER A 296 0.97 -17.13 22.99
N THR A 297 0.51 -17.82 21.96
CA THR A 297 -0.85 -18.40 21.87
C THR A 297 -1.07 -19.59 22.79
N CYS A 298 -0.02 -20.14 23.40
CA CYS A 298 -0.09 -21.32 24.25
C CYS A 298 0.04 -20.91 25.72
N SER A 299 -0.93 -21.34 26.53
CA SER A 299 -0.91 -21.09 27.97
C SER A 299 -0.32 -22.29 28.70
N PHE A 300 0.91 -22.15 29.19
CA PHE A 300 1.55 -23.11 30.08
C PHE A 300 1.80 -22.47 31.46
N PRO A 301 1.78 -23.26 32.55
CA PRO A 301 2.05 -22.76 33.90
C PRO A 301 3.56 -22.62 34.16
N TYR A 302 4.29 -22.00 33.23
CA TYR A 302 5.72 -21.75 33.33
C TYR A 302 5.98 -20.28 33.57
N THR A 303 7.08 -19.96 34.24
CA THR A 303 7.43 -18.56 34.50
C THR A 303 8.13 -18.00 33.27
N PRO A 304 7.56 -16.99 32.58
CA PRO A 304 8.20 -16.38 31.43
C PRO A 304 9.51 -15.70 31.84
N GLU A 305 10.58 -15.92 31.08
CA GLU A 305 11.90 -15.34 31.31
C GLU A 305 12.28 -14.38 30.17
N GLU A 306 12.15 -14.82 28.91
CA GLU A 306 12.57 -14.08 27.73
C GLU A 306 11.56 -14.21 26.57
N ILE A 307 11.59 -13.24 25.64
CA ILE A 307 10.77 -13.24 24.43
C ILE A 307 11.71 -13.24 23.22
N PHE A 308 11.47 -14.16 22.28
CA PHE A 308 12.24 -14.31 21.06
C PHE A 308 11.38 -14.03 19.82
N ASP A 309 12.02 -13.48 18.79
CA ASP A 309 11.36 -13.21 17.50
C ASP A 309 11.33 -14.45 16.58
N SER A 310 12.17 -15.47 16.85
CA SER A 310 12.21 -16.70 16.06
C SER A 310 12.52 -17.96 16.89
N PRO A 311 12.07 -19.16 16.46
CA PRO A 311 12.40 -20.41 17.15
C PRO A 311 13.91 -20.70 17.13
N LYS A 312 14.60 -20.20 16.10
CA LYS A 312 16.04 -20.37 15.90
C LYS A 312 16.84 -19.61 16.96
N GLU A 313 16.39 -18.41 17.31
CA GLU A 313 17.01 -17.59 18.35
C GLU A 313 16.78 -18.19 19.74
N ALA A 314 15.56 -18.67 20.02
CA ALA A 314 15.25 -19.39 21.25
C ALA A 314 16.11 -20.68 21.40
N ALA A 315 16.32 -21.42 20.32
CA ALA A 315 17.19 -22.59 20.31
C ALA A 315 18.67 -22.22 20.53
N ALA A 316 19.14 -21.10 19.97
CA ALA A 316 20.50 -20.60 20.19
C ALA A 316 20.71 -20.19 21.66
N ALA A 317 19.67 -19.68 22.33
CA ALA A 317 19.67 -19.37 23.76
C ALA A 317 19.46 -20.62 24.67
N GLY A 318 19.33 -21.81 24.09
CA GLY A 318 19.25 -23.08 24.81
C GLY A 318 17.85 -23.49 25.27
N TYR A 319 16.79 -22.91 24.70
CA TYR A 319 15.40 -23.30 25.00
C TYR A 319 14.97 -24.48 24.12
N TYR A 320 14.30 -25.46 24.72
CA TYR A 320 13.73 -26.60 24.03
C TYR A 320 12.34 -26.27 23.47
N PRO A 321 12.04 -26.58 22.20
CA PRO A 321 10.73 -26.32 21.63
C PRO A 321 9.69 -27.20 22.33
N LYS A 322 8.62 -26.58 22.82
CA LYS A 322 7.47 -27.31 23.36
C LYS A 322 6.29 -27.16 22.41
N GLU A 323 5.84 -28.29 21.86
CA GLU A 323 4.67 -28.31 21.00
C GLU A 323 3.41 -28.00 21.79
N CYS A 324 2.58 -27.13 21.23
CA CYS A 324 1.27 -26.85 21.76
C CYS A 324 0.31 -27.90 21.18
N VAL A 325 -0.17 -28.79 22.04
CA VAL A 325 -1.31 -29.63 21.68
C VAL A 325 -2.53 -28.72 21.79
N ASN A 326 -3.07 -28.28 20.65
CA ASN A 326 -4.36 -27.59 20.63
C ASN A 326 -5.44 -28.60 21.05
N GLY A 327 -5.72 -28.64 22.35
CA GLY A 327 -6.79 -29.42 22.93
C GLY A 327 -8.15 -28.75 22.68
N ARG A 328 -8.76 -29.11 21.55
CA ARG A 328 -10.14 -28.84 21.09
C ARG A 328 -10.57 -27.39 20.89
#